data_AF-A0A7C5X197-F1
#
_entry.id   AF-A0A7C5X197-F1
#
_cell.length_a   1.000
_cell.length_b   1.000
_cell.length_c   1.000
_cell.angle_alpha   90.00
_cell.angle_beta   90.00
_cell.angle_gamma   90.00
#
_symmetry.space_group_name_H-M   'P 1'
#
loop_
_entity.id
_entity.type
_entity.pdbx_description
1 polymer ?
#
loop_
_entity_poly.entity_id
_entity_poly.type
_entity_poly.pdbx_seq_one_letter_code
_entity_poly.pdbx_strand_id
1 'polypeptide(L)' 'MISLKDLMISEVKKSLEKANVKADIDFLGNDLVITIKASEMKDILLSGFPDVLRNSVSIECSDVKIKVKVM' A
#
# COMPACT_ATOMS: atom_id res chain seq x y z
N MET A 1 21.63 -14.16 10.04
CA MET A 1 21.86 -13.28 8.88
C MET A 1 20.51 -12.84 8.38
N ILE A 2 20.23 -11.54 8.33
CA ILE A 2 19.01 -11.02 7.70
C ILE A 2 19.21 -11.13 6.20
N SER A 3 18.26 -11.71 5.47
CA SER A 3 18.38 -11.83 4.02
C SER A 3 18.19 -10.45 3.37
N LEU A 4 18.78 -10.22 2.19
CA LEU A 4 18.56 -8.98 1.43
C LEU A 4 17.05 -8.74 1.18
N LYS A 5 16.28 -9.82 1.03
CA LYS A 5 14.82 -9.79 0.89
C LYS A 5 14.13 -9.22 2.13
N ASP A 6 14.51 -9.66 3.31
CA ASP A 6 13.94 -9.17 4.58
C ASP A 6 14.28 -7.69 4.81
N LEU A 7 15.49 -7.26 4.44
CA LEU A 7 15.91 -5.85 4.47
C LEU A 7 15.03 -4.98 3.56
N MET A 8 14.77 -5.44 2.33
CA MET A 8 13.90 -4.72 1.38
C MET A 8 12.45 -4.65 1.86
N ILE A 9 11.89 -5.76 2.36
CA ILE A 9 10.53 -5.74 2.96
C ILE A 9 10.47 -4.74 4.10
N SER A 10 11.46 -4.75 5.00
CA SER A 10 11.48 -3.86 6.15
C SER A 10 11.51 -2.39 5.74
N GLU A 11 12.33 -2.02 4.75
CA GLU A 11 12.45 -0.63 4.30
C GLU A 11 11.21 -0.14 3.56
N VAL A 12 10.61 -1.00 2.74
CA VAL A 12 9.33 -0.71 2.05
C VAL A 12 8.21 -0.57 3.08
N LYS A 13 8.15 -1.45 4.08
CA LYS A 13 7.16 -1.38 5.16
C LYS A 13 7.28 -0.07 5.94
N LYS A 14 8.50 0.34 6.32
CA LYS A 14 8.74 1.64 6.97
C LYS A 14 8.27 2.82 6.11
N SER A 15 8.51 2.76 4.81
CA SER A 15 8.11 3.82 3.88
C SER A 15 6.59 3.93 3.76
N LEU A 16 5.89 2.79 3.71
CA LEU A 16 4.43 2.72 3.69
C LEU A 16 3.82 3.18 5.02
N GLU A 17 4.42 2.79 6.16
CA GLU A 17 4.01 3.27 7.49
C GLU A 17 4.15 4.79 7.63
N LYS A 18 5.23 5.38 7.12
CA LYS A 18 5.40 6.86 7.08
C LYS A 18 4.33 7.56 6.26
N ALA A 19 3.88 6.93 5.18
CA ALA A 19 2.79 7.42 4.35
C ALA A 19 1.40 7.09 4.93
N ASN A 20 1.34 6.39 6.07
CA ASN A 20 0.12 5.88 6.68
C ASN A 20 -0.71 4.99 5.73
N VAL A 21 -0.02 4.26 4.84
CA VAL A 21 -0.61 3.32 3.87
C VAL A 21 -0.42 1.91 4.38
N LYS A 22 -1.51 1.17 4.55
CA LYS A 22 -1.42 -0.28 4.79
C LYS A 22 -1.36 -1.00 3.44
N ALA A 23 -0.31 -1.79 3.25
CA ALA A 23 -0.16 -2.64 2.09
C ALA A 23 0.38 -4.01 2.52
N ASP A 24 -0.04 -5.05 1.79
CA ASP A 24 0.54 -6.37 1.87
C ASP A 24 1.80 -6.40 0.99
N ILE A 25 2.92 -6.85 1.56
CA ILE A 25 4.20 -6.92 0.86
C ILE A 25 4.61 -8.39 0.79
N ASP A 26 4.88 -8.89 -0.40
CA ASP A 26 5.29 -10.27 -0.61
C ASP A 26 6.37 -10.36 -1.71
N PHE A 27 7.10 -11.47 -1.74
CA PHE A 27 8.02 -11.78 -2.83
C PHE A 27 7.45 -12.88 -3.71
N LEU A 28 7.35 -12.60 -5.01
CA LEU A 28 6.95 -13.57 -6.02
C LEU A 28 8.12 -13.81 -6.97
N GLY A 29 8.95 -14.81 -6.65
CA GLY A 29 10.21 -15.08 -7.34
C GLY A 29 11.26 -13.99 -7.04
N ASN A 30 11.59 -13.20 -8.08
CA ASN A 30 12.52 -12.06 -8.02
C ASN A 30 11.79 -10.71 -8.00
N ASP A 31 10.45 -10.72 -7.91
CA ASP A 31 9.65 -9.51 -7.84
C ASP A 31 9.18 -9.29 -6.39
N LEU A 32 9.40 -8.08 -5.88
CA LEU A 32 8.72 -7.59 -4.70
C LEU A 32 7.34 -7.07 -5.14
N VAL A 33 6.28 -7.67 -4.61
CA VAL A 33 4.89 -7.32 -4.90
C VAL A 33 4.31 -6.60 -3.70
N ILE A 34 3.86 -5.37 -3.92
CA ILE A 34 3.18 -4.55 -2.93
C ILE A 34 1.72 -4.45 -3.37
N THR A 35 0.80 -4.92 -2.53
CA THR A 35 -0.65 -4.89 -2.79
C THR A 35 -1.32 -3.94 -1.81
N ILE A 36 -1.92 -2.88 -2.34
CA ILE A 36 -2.73 -1.95 -1.57
C ILE A 36 -4.19 -2.26 -1.89
N LYS A 37 -4.95 -2.64 -0.87
CA LYS A 37 -6.38 -2.97 -1.04
C LYS A 37 -7.18 -1.72 -1.38
N ALA A 38 -8.21 -1.90 -2.20
CA ALA A 38 -9.16 -0.86 -2.56
C ALA A 38 -9.79 -0.20 -1.32
N SER A 39 -10.04 -0.98 -0.26
CA SER A 39 -10.59 -0.48 1.02
C SER A 39 -9.66 0.52 1.69
N GLU A 40 -8.36 0.22 1.77
CA GLU A 40 -7.37 1.12 2.38
C GLU A 40 -7.23 2.40 1.58
N MET A 41 -7.20 2.31 0.25
CA MET A 41 -7.19 3.51 -0.61
C MET A 41 -8.47 4.33 -0.45
N LYS A 42 -9.63 3.67 -0.38
CA LYS A 42 -10.91 4.34 -0.16
C LYS A 42 -10.90 5.09 1.16
N ASP A 43 -10.40 4.49 2.23
CA ASP A 43 -10.33 5.13 3.55
C ASP A 43 -9.37 6.32 3.55
N ILE A 44 -8.19 6.19 2.93
CA ILE A 44 -7.24 7.30 2.77
C ILE A 44 -7.89 8.45 2.00
N LEU A 45 -8.55 8.16 0.88
CA LEU A 45 -9.20 9.19 0.07
C LEU A 45 -10.37 9.85 0.82
N LEU A 46 -11.24 9.06 1.48
CA LEU A 46 -12.33 9.56 2.32
C LEU A 46 -11.82 10.44 3.47
N SER A 47 -10.68 10.08 4.06
CA SER A 47 -10.07 10.86 5.15
C SER A 47 -9.61 12.25 4.69
N GLY A 48 -9.25 12.39 3.41
CA GLY A 48 -8.88 13.67 2.80
C GLY A 48 -10.07 14.61 2.51
N PHE A 49 -11.31 14.08 2.50
CA PHE A 49 -12.50 14.92 2.35
C PHE A 49 -12.97 15.48 3.71
N PRO A 50 -13.46 16.73 3.74
CA PRO A 50 -14.14 17.29 4.91
C PRO A 50 -15.32 16.42 5.34
N ASP A 51 -15.57 16.28 6.64
CA ASP A 51 -16.63 15.43 7.20
C ASP A 51 -18.00 15.68 6.57
N VAL A 52 -18.33 16.95 6.30
CA VAL A 52 -19.57 17.39 5.66
C VAL A 52 -19.76 16.86 4.24
N LEU A 53 -18.68 16.53 3.54
CA LEU A 53 -18.72 16.02 2.16
C LEU A 53 -18.60 14.49 2.10
N ARG A 54 -18.18 13.81 3.17
CA ARG A 54 -17.97 12.35 3.15
C ARG A 54 -19.22 11.55 2.77
N ASN A 55 -20.40 12.00 3.17
CA ASN A 55 -21.66 11.33 2.84
C ASN A 55 -22.13 11.60 1.39
N SER A 56 -21.53 12.59 0.71
CA SER A 56 -21.88 13.00 -0.65
C SER A 56 -20.87 12.53 -1.69
N VAL A 57 -19.78 11.89 -1.25
CA VAL A 57 -18.69 11.43 -2.12
C VAL A 57 -18.80 9.91 -2.28
N SER A 58 -19.01 9.47 -3.51
CA SER A 58 -18.84 8.05 -3.89
C SER A 58 -17.41 7.84 -4.34
N ILE A 59 -16.68 6.94 -3.67
CA ILE A 59 -15.31 6.56 -4.04
C ILE A 59 -15.31 5.11 -4.52
N GLU A 60 -14.91 4.91 -5.76
CA GLU A 60 -14.68 3.63 -6.39
C GLU A 60 -13.17 3.41 -6.55
N CYS A 61 -12.63 2.46 -5.80
CA CYS A 61 -11.22 2.08 -5.85
C CYS A 61 -11.12 0.62 -6.31
N SER A 62 -10.07 0.31 -7.07
CA SER A 62 -9.63 -1.06 -7.33
C SER A 62 -8.31 -1.33 -6.62
N ASP A 63 -7.98 -2.59 -6.36
CA ASP A 63 -6.70 -2.94 -5.74
C ASP A 63 -5.53 -2.46 -6.62
N VAL A 64 -4.52 -1.85 -5.98
CA VAL A 64 -3.29 -1.44 -6.65
C VAL A 64 -2.22 -2.45 -6.33
N LYS A 65 -1.59 -2.99 -7.39
CA LYS A 65 -0.44 -3.89 -7.28
C LYS A 65 0.78 -3.23 -7.90
N ILE A 66 1.79 -3.00 -7.09
CA ILE A 66 3.08 -2.47 -7.52
C ILE A 66 4.05 -3.65 -7.53
N LYS A 67 4.72 -3.88 -8.66
CA LYS A 67 5.74 -4.91 -8.80
C LYS A 67 7.09 -4.25 -9.00
N VAL A 68 8.03 -4.52 -8.11
CA VAL A 68 9.41 -4.03 -8.18
C VAL A 68 10.31 -5.22 -8.45
N LYS A 69 10.99 -5.21 -9.59
CA LYS A 69 11.92 -6.29 -9.98
C LYS A 69 13.24 -6.10 -9.23
N VAL A 70 13.63 -7.11 -8.44
CA VAL A 70 14.78 -7.03 -7.52
C VAL A 70 16.09 -7.59 -8.12
N MET A 71 15.99 -8.21 -9.31
CA MET A 71 17.04 -8.96 -10.03
C MET A 71 17.37 -10.32 -9.38
#